data_AF-A0A222AJ76-F1
#
_entry.id   AF-A0A222AJ76-F1
#
_cell.length_a   1.000
_cell.length_b   1.000
_cell.length_c   1.000
_cell.angle_alpha   90.00
_cell.angle_beta   90.00
_cell.angle_gamma   90.00
#
_symmetry.space_group_name_H-M   'P 1'
#
loop_
_entity.id
_entity.type
_entity.pdbx_description
1 polymer ?
#
loop_
_entity_poly.entity_id
_entity_poly.type
_entity_poly.pdbx_seq_one_letter_code
_entity_poly.pdbx_strand_id
1 'polypeptide(L)'
;MATNFTDDIGPMAYPLKMVSKEVVEHMLGWNIPEEHQDLVHDHWRNFPAVSKYWHYVLALIYTMLMVTSLLGNGIVIWIFGTSKSLRSPSNMFVINLAVFDLMMMLEMPLLIMNSFYQRLVGYQLGCDIYAVLGSLSGIGGAITNAVIAFDRYKTIS
;
A
#
# COMPACT_ATOMS: atom_id res chain seq x y z
N MET A 1 13.45 29.72 28.12
CA MET A 1 13.49 29.62 26.65
C MET A 1 12.09 29.24 26.22
N ALA A 2 11.28 30.21 25.79
CA ALA A 2 9.90 29.96 25.38
C ALA A 2 9.93 29.20 24.05
N THR A 3 9.39 27.99 24.04
CA THR A 3 9.12 27.23 22.82
C THR A 3 8.03 27.95 22.04
N ASN A 4 8.41 28.64 20.97
CA ASN A 4 7.49 29.30 20.04
C ASN A 4 6.74 28.22 19.25
N PHE A 5 5.43 28.08 19.47
CA PHE A 5 4.53 27.16 18.75
C PHE A 5 4.08 27.74 17.40
N THR A 6 4.95 28.47 16.70
CA THR A 6 4.64 29.10 15.41
C THR A 6 4.84 28.18 14.20
N ASP A 7 5.27 26.92 14.38
CA ASP A 7 5.67 26.02 13.28
C ASP A 7 4.57 25.04 12.80
N ASP A 8 3.30 25.22 13.18
CA ASP A 8 2.14 24.46 12.67
C ASP A 8 1.54 25.07 11.38
N ILE A 9 2.36 25.63 10.48
CA ILE A 9 1.92 26.47 9.34
C ILE A 9 1.52 25.63 8.10
N GLY A 10 0.72 24.58 8.30
CA GLY A 10 0.02 23.91 7.20
C GLY A 10 -1.33 24.57 6.91
N PRO A 11 -1.94 24.36 5.72
CA PRO A 11 -3.34 24.73 5.51
C PRO A 11 -4.24 24.03 6.53
N MET A 12 -5.09 24.78 7.22
CA MET A 12 -5.94 24.32 8.33
C MET A 12 -7.42 24.32 7.91
N ALA A 13 -8.15 23.26 8.25
CA ALA A 13 -9.60 23.17 8.15
C ALA A 13 -10.27 23.74 9.41
N TYR A 14 -11.36 24.48 9.22
CA TYR A 14 -12.24 24.89 10.32
C TYR A 14 -13.46 23.97 10.35
N PRO A 15 -13.72 23.23 11.46
CA PRO A 15 -14.90 22.38 11.53
C PRO A 15 -16.18 23.22 11.47
N LEU A 16 -17.11 22.82 10.60
CA LEU A 16 -18.46 23.39 10.54
C LEU A 16 -19.23 23.02 11.81
N LYS A 17 -19.04 23.82 12.86
CA LYS A 17 -19.90 24.00 14.04
C LYS A 17 -20.64 22.73 14.52
N MET A 18 -19.93 21.76 15.12
CA MET A 18 -20.43 20.80 16.15
C MET A 18 -19.35 19.85 16.73
N VAL A 19 -18.07 20.13 16.52
CA VAL A 19 -16.95 19.56 17.31
C VAL A 19 -16.37 20.72 18.12
N SER A 20 -15.91 20.47 19.34
CA SER A 20 -15.45 21.51 20.29
C SER A 20 -14.53 22.52 19.60
N LYS A 21 -14.65 23.80 19.97
CA LYS A 21 -13.96 24.97 19.40
C LYS A 21 -12.41 24.92 19.44
N GLU A 22 -11.82 23.79 19.81
CA GLU A 22 -10.38 23.60 20.04
C GLU A 22 -9.68 22.69 19.02
N VAL A 23 -10.42 21.88 18.25
CA VAL A 23 -9.77 20.97 17.29
C VAL A 23 -9.60 21.68 15.94
N VAL A 24 -8.41 22.22 15.69
CA VAL A 24 -7.99 22.65 14.35
C VAL A 24 -7.38 21.44 13.65
N GLU A 25 -7.94 21.06 12.51
CA GLU A 25 -7.43 19.93 11.71
C GLU A 25 -6.60 20.46 10.55
N HIS A 26 -5.53 19.77 10.19
CA HIS A 26 -4.78 20.11 8.98
C HIS A 26 -5.52 19.62 7.72
N MET A 27 -5.26 20.22 6.58
CA MET A 27 -5.72 19.74 5.27
C MET A 27 -4.81 18.63 4.74
N LEU A 28 -5.34 17.77 3.87
CA LEU A 28 -4.56 16.69 3.28
C LEU A 28 -3.36 17.24 2.48
N GLY A 29 -2.16 16.71 2.72
CA GLY A 29 -0.91 17.20 2.13
C GLY A 29 -0.15 18.25 2.97
N TRP A 30 -0.66 18.62 4.16
CA TRP A 30 0.01 19.60 5.05
C TRP A 30 1.45 19.24 5.44
N ASN A 31 1.77 17.95 5.56
CA ASN A 31 3.09 17.44 6.00
C ASN A 31 4.04 17.17 4.82
N ILE A 32 3.78 17.75 3.65
CA ILE A 32 4.61 17.60 2.46
C ILE A 32 5.37 18.93 2.25
N PRO A 33 6.70 18.90 2.00
CA PRO A 33 7.45 20.11 1.70
C PRO A 33 6.92 20.83 0.45
N GLU A 34 7.07 22.16 0.39
CA GLU A 34 6.56 23.00 -0.71
C GLU A 34 7.06 22.55 -2.09
N GLU A 35 8.31 22.11 -2.17
CA GLU A 35 8.95 21.57 -3.38
C GLU A 35 8.31 20.29 -3.95
N HIS A 36 7.47 19.61 -3.17
CA HIS A 36 6.78 18.37 -3.52
C HIS A 36 5.26 18.47 -3.38
N GLN A 37 4.73 19.68 -3.20
CA GLN A 37 3.28 19.88 -3.06
C GLN A 37 2.53 19.49 -4.34
N ASP A 38 3.15 19.65 -5.51
CA ASP A 38 2.63 19.26 -6.82
C ASP A 38 2.22 17.79 -6.92
N LEU A 39 2.80 16.90 -6.10
CA LEU A 39 2.41 15.49 -6.00
C LEU A 39 0.97 15.30 -5.50
N VAL A 40 0.44 16.24 -4.73
CA VAL A 40 -0.94 16.21 -4.25
C VAL A 40 -1.79 17.08 -5.15
N HIS A 41 -2.62 16.44 -5.98
CA HIS A 41 -3.57 17.13 -6.86
C HIS A 41 -4.50 18.06 -6.06
N ASP A 42 -4.84 19.23 -6.65
CA ASP A 42 -5.67 20.27 -6.00
C ASP A 42 -6.98 19.74 -5.42
N HIS A 43 -7.60 18.77 -6.10
CA HIS A 43 -8.79 18.07 -5.60
C HIS A 43 -8.62 17.56 -4.16
N TRP A 44 -7.50 16.88 -3.88
CA TRP A 44 -7.23 16.22 -2.61
C TRP A 44 -6.92 17.20 -1.48
N ARG A 45 -6.37 18.38 -1.82
CA ARG A 45 -6.02 19.44 -0.85
C ARG A 45 -7.24 20.08 -0.18
N ASN A 46 -8.44 19.86 -0.73
CA ASN A 46 -9.69 20.41 -0.17
C ASN A 46 -10.30 19.56 0.95
N PHE A 47 -9.70 18.40 1.26
CA PHE A 47 -10.19 17.51 2.32
C PHE A 47 -9.36 17.65 3.60
N PRO A 48 -9.98 17.52 4.78
CA PRO A 48 -9.24 17.45 6.04
C PRO A 48 -8.33 16.22 6.04
N ALA A 49 -7.15 16.38 6.63
CA ALA A 49 -6.21 15.29 6.85
C ALA A 49 -6.83 14.25 7.76
N VAL A 50 -6.61 12.99 7.43
CA VAL A 50 -7.17 11.88 8.20
C VAL A 50 -6.51 11.83 9.58
N SER A 51 -7.30 11.52 10.60
CA SER A 51 -6.78 11.36 11.96
C SER A 51 -5.71 10.27 12.06
N LYS A 52 -4.74 10.46 12.96
CA LYS A 52 -3.62 9.52 13.20
C LYS A 52 -4.10 8.09 13.50
N TYR A 53 -5.26 7.95 14.13
CA TYR A 53 -5.88 6.66 14.43
C TYR A 53 -6.04 5.80 13.18
N TRP A 54 -6.58 6.36 12.09
CA TRP A 54 -6.80 5.61 10.85
C TRP A 54 -5.50 5.23 10.15
N HIS A 55 -4.47 6.09 10.24
CA HIS A 55 -3.14 5.74 9.74
C HIS A 55 -2.58 4.53 10.49
N TYR A 56 -2.71 4.45 11.82
CA TYR A 56 -2.26 3.28 12.58
C TYR A 56 -3.07 2.02 12.30
N VAL A 57 -4.39 2.15 12.09
CA VAL A 57 -5.24 1.04 11.65
C VAL A 57 -4.77 0.51 10.29
N LEU A 58 -4.48 1.40 9.34
CA LEU A 58 -3.97 1.02 8.03
C LEU A 58 -2.61 0.31 8.12
N ALA A 59 -1.68 0.87 8.91
CA ALA A 59 -0.37 0.27 9.15
C ALA A 59 -0.50 -1.14 9.76
N LEU A 60 -1.41 -1.34 10.72
CA LEU A 60 -1.68 -2.63 11.32
C LEU A 60 -2.20 -3.64 10.28
N ILE A 61 -3.19 -3.25 9.48
CA ILE A 61 -3.76 -4.12 8.44
C ILE A 61 -2.67 -4.56 7.46
N TYR A 62 -1.90 -3.61 6.92
CA TYR A 62 -0.84 -3.92 5.96
C TYR A 62 0.30 -4.73 6.55
N THR A 63 0.61 -4.56 7.84
CA THR A 63 1.58 -5.41 8.53
C THR A 63 1.10 -6.85 8.60
N MET A 64 -0.18 -7.08 8.92
CA MET A 64 -0.76 -8.43 8.96
C MET A 64 -0.81 -9.08 7.58
N LEU A 65 -1.17 -8.30 6.54
CA LEU A 65 -1.14 -8.76 5.15
C LEU A 65 0.28 -9.10 4.70
N MET A 66 1.27 -8.29 5.06
CA MET A 66 2.68 -8.52 4.74
C MET A 66 3.19 -9.83 5.34
N VAL A 67 2.93 -10.07 6.64
CA VAL A 67 3.33 -11.31 7.32
C VAL A 67 2.65 -12.52 6.70
N THR A 68 1.35 -12.42 6.44
CA THR A 68 0.56 -13.51 5.83
C THR A 68 1.04 -13.81 4.42
N SER A 69 1.31 -12.79 3.60
CA SER A 69 1.83 -12.96 2.25
C SER A 69 3.20 -13.62 2.27
N LEU A 70 4.13 -13.13 3.11
CA LEU A 70 5.48 -13.69 3.20
C LEU A 70 5.45 -15.17 3.60
N LEU A 71 4.70 -15.52 4.65
CA LEU A 71 4.63 -16.89 5.14
C LEU A 71 3.86 -17.80 4.17
N GLY A 72 2.67 -17.38 3.74
CA GLY A 72 1.81 -18.16 2.86
C GLY A 72 2.46 -18.44 1.51
N ASN A 73 2.88 -17.38 0.81
CA ASN A 73 3.48 -17.53 -0.51
C ASN A 73 4.90 -18.11 -0.46
N GLY A 74 5.65 -17.85 0.61
CA GLY A 74 6.93 -18.52 0.87
C GLY A 74 6.77 -20.04 1.01
N ILE A 75 5.77 -20.50 1.75
CA ILE A 75 5.44 -21.93 1.89
C ILE A 75 5.04 -22.53 0.53
N VAL A 76 4.21 -21.84 -0.26
CA VAL A 76 3.81 -22.29 -1.61
C VAL A 76 5.04 -22.52 -2.48
N ILE A 77 5.93 -21.52 -2.57
CA ILE A 77 7.16 -21.64 -3.37
C ILE A 77 8.03 -22.80 -2.85
N TRP A 78 8.15 -22.97 -1.53
CA TRP A 78 8.93 -24.04 -0.94
C TRP A 78 8.37 -25.43 -1.27
N ILE A 79 7.07 -25.66 -1.10
CA ILE A 79 6.41 -26.95 -1.36
C ILE A 79 6.52 -27.34 -2.84
N PHE A 80 6.12 -26.44 -3.74
CA PHE A 80 6.13 -26.73 -5.18
C PHE A 80 7.55 -26.74 -5.76
N GLY A 81 8.47 -25.99 -5.16
CA GLY A 81 9.88 -25.98 -5.53
C GLY A 81 10.62 -27.26 -5.13
N THR A 82 10.34 -27.83 -3.95
CA THR A 82 11.06 -29.02 -3.45
C THR A 82 10.44 -30.35 -3.88
N SER A 83 9.12 -30.39 -4.09
CA SER A 83 8.43 -31.63 -4.46
C SER A 83 8.45 -31.90 -5.97
N LYS A 84 9.27 -32.88 -6.40
CA LYS A 84 9.36 -33.27 -7.82
C LYS A 84 8.02 -33.74 -8.41
N SER A 85 7.17 -34.39 -7.61
CA SER A 85 5.86 -34.88 -8.06
C SER A 85 4.87 -33.75 -8.37
N LEU A 86 5.11 -32.55 -7.83
CA LEU A 86 4.24 -31.38 -8.02
C LEU A 86 4.71 -30.44 -9.15
N ARG A 87 5.81 -30.76 -9.85
CA ARG A 87 6.33 -29.90 -10.94
C ARG A 87 5.62 -30.14 -12.27
N SER A 88 4.32 -29.91 -12.31
CA SER A 88 3.53 -29.91 -13.55
C SER A 88 3.47 -28.49 -14.15
N PRO A 89 3.20 -28.35 -15.46
CA PRO A 89 3.00 -27.04 -16.09
C PRO A 89 1.90 -26.22 -15.39
N SER A 90 0.77 -26.85 -15.03
CA SER A 90 -0.33 -26.17 -14.33
C SER A 90 0.09 -25.64 -12.95
N ASN A 91 0.98 -26.35 -12.25
CA ASN A 91 1.48 -25.93 -10.94
C ASN A 91 2.53 -24.82 -11.03
N MET A 92 3.17 -24.61 -12.18
CA MET A 92 4.07 -23.46 -12.38
C MET A 92 3.31 -22.13 -12.36
N PHE A 93 2.04 -22.10 -12.78
CA PHE A 93 1.21 -20.90 -12.64
C PHE A 93 0.94 -20.54 -11.18
N VAL A 94 0.81 -21.54 -10.29
CA VAL A 94 0.65 -21.30 -8.85
C VAL A 94 1.91 -20.69 -8.26
N ILE A 95 3.10 -21.16 -8.66
CA ILE A 95 4.38 -20.53 -8.26
C ILE A 95 4.46 -19.09 -8.79
N ASN A 96 4.08 -18.87 -10.05
CA ASN A 96 4.09 -17.54 -10.66
C ASN A 96 3.17 -16.56 -9.92
N LEU A 97 1.99 -17.02 -9.51
CA LEU A 97 1.07 -16.24 -8.68
C LEU A 97 1.71 -15.89 -7.32
N ALA A 98 2.32 -16.87 -6.65
CA ALA A 98 3.01 -16.65 -5.38
C ALA A 98 4.16 -15.63 -5.50
N VAL A 99 4.86 -15.60 -6.65
CA VAL A 99 5.88 -14.57 -6.93
C VAL A 99 5.26 -13.18 -7.05
N PHE A 100 4.13 -13.03 -7.73
CA PHE A 100 3.42 -11.74 -7.80
C PHE A 100 2.90 -11.29 -6.44
N ASP A 101 2.40 -12.19 -5.61
CA ASP A 101 1.95 -11.84 -4.26
C ASP A 101 3.12 -11.44 -3.33
N LEU A 102 4.30 -12.06 -3.49
CA LEU A 102 5.52 -11.62 -2.82
C LEU A 102 6.04 -10.29 -3.37
N MET A 103 5.87 -10.02 -4.66
CA MET A 103 6.19 -8.73 -5.25
C MET A 103 5.28 -7.62 -4.68
N MET A 104 3.98 -7.88 -4.52
CA MET A 104 3.05 -6.98 -3.83
C MET A 104 3.41 -6.82 -2.34
N MET A 105 3.94 -7.86 -1.71
CA MET A 105 4.44 -7.75 -0.34
C MET A 105 5.60 -6.74 -0.23
N LEU A 106 6.46 -6.61 -1.25
CA LEU A 106 7.65 -5.74 -1.21
C LEU A 106 7.31 -4.25 -1.14
N GLU A 107 6.14 -3.83 -1.62
CA GLU A 107 5.70 -2.43 -1.55
C GLU A 107 4.98 -2.07 -0.24
N MET A 108 4.42 -3.06 0.48
CA MET A 108 3.69 -2.82 1.73
C MET A 108 4.50 -2.06 2.80
N PRO A 109 5.82 -2.29 2.99
CA PRO A 109 6.64 -1.49 3.90
C PRO A 109 6.58 0.01 3.60
N LEU A 110 6.56 0.42 2.33
CA LEU A 110 6.50 1.84 1.97
C LEU A 110 5.18 2.45 2.44
N LEU A 111 4.05 1.75 2.25
CA LEU A 111 2.75 2.21 2.73
C LEU A 111 2.67 2.26 4.27
N ILE A 112 3.26 1.28 4.95
CA ILE A 112 3.35 1.26 6.42
C ILE A 112 4.13 2.48 6.91
N MET A 113 5.30 2.77 6.31
CA MET A 113 6.08 3.97 6.65
C MET A 113 5.30 5.26 6.34
N ASN A 114 4.62 5.33 5.19
CA ASN A 114 3.78 6.47 4.83
C ASN A 114 2.67 6.71 5.87
N SER A 115 2.12 5.64 6.43
CA SER A 115 1.10 5.71 7.47
C SER A 115 1.66 6.32 8.76
N PHE A 116 2.85 5.90 9.20
CA PHE A 116 3.49 6.46 10.40
C PHE A 116 3.92 7.92 10.23
N TYR A 117 4.43 8.30 9.05
CA TYR A 117 4.86 9.67 8.78
C TYR A 117 3.72 10.60 8.31
N GLN A 118 2.53 10.07 8.03
CA GLN A 118 1.38 10.80 7.47
C GLN A 118 1.73 11.58 6.19
N ARG A 119 2.69 11.08 5.40
CA ARG A 119 3.15 11.64 4.13
C ARG A 119 3.80 10.57 3.27
N LEU A 120 4.01 10.87 2.00
CA LEU A 120 4.69 9.99 1.04
C LEU A 120 6.20 10.02 1.28
N VAL A 121 6.77 8.90 1.75
CA VAL A 121 8.21 8.71 1.93
C VAL A 121 8.85 8.50 0.56
N GLY A 122 9.95 9.22 0.29
CA GLY A 122 10.64 9.16 -1.00
C GLY A 122 9.97 9.99 -2.10
N TYR A 123 8.90 10.73 -1.78
CA TYR A 123 8.23 11.69 -2.67
C TYR A 123 7.95 11.09 -4.05
N GLN A 124 8.37 11.75 -5.14
CA GLN A 124 8.15 11.29 -6.51
C GLN A 124 8.65 9.86 -6.75
N LEU A 125 9.92 9.57 -6.41
CA LEU A 125 10.51 8.26 -6.65
C LEU A 125 9.80 7.15 -5.86
N GLY A 126 9.41 7.44 -4.62
CA GLY A 126 8.64 6.50 -3.79
C GLY A 126 7.29 6.16 -4.42
N CYS A 127 6.57 7.17 -4.89
CA CYS A 127 5.29 7.00 -5.60
C CYS A 127 5.46 6.18 -6.89
N ASP A 128 6.49 6.47 -7.70
CA ASP A 128 6.72 5.79 -8.96
C ASP A 128 7.05 4.30 -8.76
N ILE A 129 7.92 3.99 -7.78
CA ILE A 129 8.25 2.61 -7.43
C ILE A 129 6.99 1.88 -6.94
N TYR A 130 6.23 2.49 -6.05
CA TYR A 130 4.98 1.91 -5.54
C TYR A 130 3.98 1.63 -6.68
N ALA A 131 3.78 2.60 -7.58
CA ALA A 131 2.86 2.45 -8.70
C ALA A 131 3.29 1.33 -9.66
N VAL A 132 4.59 1.24 -9.95
CA VAL A 132 5.13 0.19 -10.84
C VAL A 132 5.02 -1.19 -10.21
N LEU A 133 5.45 -1.35 -8.96
CA LEU A 133 5.40 -2.65 -8.26
C LEU A 133 3.96 -3.14 -8.09
N GLY A 134 3.05 -2.25 -7.68
CA GLY A 134 1.64 -2.56 -7.46
C GLY A 134 0.93 -2.89 -8.77
N SER A 135 1.22 -2.15 -9.85
CA SER A 135 0.64 -2.43 -11.16
C SER A 135 1.12 -3.77 -11.73
N LEU A 136 2.43 -4.04 -11.65
CA LEU A 136 3.01 -5.29 -12.17
C LEU A 136 2.49 -6.51 -11.40
N SER A 137 2.48 -6.43 -10.07
CA SER A 137 1.99 -7.51 -9.21
C SER A 137 0.48 -7.74 -9.38
N GLY A 138 -0.34 -6.69 -9.39
CA GLY A 138 -1.79 -6.78 -9.55
C GLY A 138 -2.23 -7.31 -10.92
N ILE A 139 -1.71 -6.71 -12.00
CA ILE A 139 -2.03 -7.15 -13.38
C ILE A 139 -1.46 -8.54 -13.64
N GLY A 140 -0.21 -8.78 -13.25
CA GLY A 140 0.45 -10.09 -13.40
C GLY A 140 -0.28 -11.20 -12.65
N GLY A 141 -0.70 -10.95 -11.42
CA GLY A 141 -1.51 -11.87 -10.62
C GLY A 141 -2.87 -12.14 -11.25
N ALA A 142 -3.56 -11.11 -11.74
CA ALA A 142 -4.85 -11.25 -12.42
C ALA A 142 -4.75 -12.09 -13.70
N ILE A 143 -3.73 -11.84 -14.54
CA ILE A 143 -3.47 -12.64 -15.75
C ILE A 143 -3.18 -14.09 -15.36
N THR A 144 -2.37 -14.31 -14.32
CA THR A 144 -2.04 -15.67 -13.85
C THR A 144 -3.29 -16.41 -13.37
N ASN A 145 -4.17 -15.74 -12.61
CA ASN A 145 -5.45 -16.31 -12.19
C ASN A 145 -6.35 -16.68 -13.38
N ALA A 146 -6.39 -15.84 -14.42
CA ALA A 146 -7.15 -16.15 -15.64
C ALA A 146 -6.61 -17.38 -16.37
N VAL A 147 -5.28 -17.53 -16.46
CA VAL A 147 -4.65 -18.71 -17.06
C VAL A 147 -4.92 -19.97 -16.25
N ILE A 148 -4.84 -19.90 -14.91
CA ILE A 148 -5.20 -21.02 -14.03
C ILE A 148 -6.65 -21.43 -14.26
N ALA A 149 -7.58 -20.47 -14.29
CA ALA A 149 -9.00 -20.75 -14.54
C ALA A 149 -9.23 -21.43 -15.90
N PHE A 150 -8.54 -20.97 -16.94
CA PHE A 150 -8.61 -21.57 -18.28
C PHE A 150 -8.06 -23.01 -18.31
N ASP A 151 -6.90 -23.26 -17.70
CA ASP A 151 -6.29 -24.58 -17.57
C ASP A 151 -7.23 -25.56 -16.84
N ARG A 152 -7.88 -25.11 -15.75
CA ARG A 152 -8.87 -25.91 -15.02
C ARG A 152 -10.10 -26.22 -15.87
N TYR A 153 -10.61 -25.24 -16.61
CA TYR A 153 -11.73 -25.44 -17.53
C TYR A 153 -11.42 -26.52 -18.58
N LYS A 154 -10.24 -26.43 -19.23
CA LYS A 154 -9.80 -27.38 -20.26
C LYS A 154 -9.50 -28.79 -19.73
N THR A 155 -9.20 -28.92 -18.44
CA THR A 155 -8.94 -30.23 -17.82
C THR A 155 -10.24 -30.95 -17.46
N ILE A 156 -11.32 -30.21 -17.15
CA ILE A 156 -12.58 -30.75 -16.64
C ILE A 156 -13.65 -30.88 -17.75
N SER A 157 -13.61 -30.01 -18.76
CA SER A 157 -14.56 -30.00 -19.91
C SER A 157 -14.00 -30.71 -21.13
#